data_AF-A3QCC2-F1
#
_entry.id   AF-A3QCC2-F1
#
_cell.length_a   1.000
_cell.length_b   1.000
_cell.length_c   1.000
_cell.angle_alpha   90.00
_cell.angle_beta   90.00
_cell.angle_gamma   90.00
#
_symmetry.space_group_name_H-M   'P 1'
#
loop_
_entity.id
_entity.type
_entity.pdbx_description
1 polymer ?
#
loop_
_entity_poly.entity_id
_entity_poly.type
_entity_poly.pdbx_seq_one_letter_code
_entity_poly.pdbx_strand_id
1 'polypeptide(L)'
;MNPIMPNRQQLTPPDAIKLFEFLDSETPATMKWIEKYLSKQGVFLQQGLLQSELINSALAKHFLSKNTPPSDIKLFAKKMGNAWRAKKHRKNKNLVTLSISLNRDVSNQLTQMCKGHNKTDIVTQLITENYCNFLAEQKAIKEKLAEEKRVRQIEAERAKHEQLLKRSTPPIAQLKQQNTSLLAQRDELENGIAKLYDIIFLANEQGKKIDNDMLIEATKLYYNVFNK
;
A
#
# COMPACT_ATOMS: atom_id res chain seq x y z
N MET A 1 -7.86 -25.83 -52.46
CA MET A 1 -7.34 -25.06 -51.31
C MET A 1 -7.41 -25.96 -50.08
N ASN A 2 -6.30 -26.54 -49.68
CA ASN A 2 -6.22 -27.31 -48.42
C ASN A 2 -5.80 -26.36 -47.29
N PRO A 3 -6.49 -26.33 -46.15
CA PRO A 3 -6.07 -25.51 -45.04
C PRO A 3 -4.80 -26.11 -44.42
N ILE A 4 -3.77 -25.26 -44.33
CA ILE A 4 -2.52 -25.51 -43.61
C ILE A 4 -2.89 -25.69 -42.13
N MET A 5 -2.85 -26.92 -41.63
CA MET A 5 -2.99 -27.20 -40.20
C MET A 5 -1.77 -26.66 -39.45
N PRO A 6 -1.96 -26.05 -38.26
CA PRO A 6 -0.86 -25.49 -37.49
C PRO A 6 0.09 -26.61 -37.04
N ASN A 7 1.37 -26.34 -37.24
CA ASN A 7 2.52 -27.16 -36.90
C ASN A 7 2.42 -27.68 -35.44
N ARG A 8 1.97 -28.93 -35.25
CA ARG A 8 2.06 -29.62 -33.96
C ARG A 8 3.55 -29.89 -33.72
N GLN A 9 4.24 -29.00 -33.01
CA GLN A 9 5.61 -29.22 -32.58
C GLN A 9 5.69 -30.58 -31.89
N GLN A 10 6.25 -31.57 -32.59
CA GLN A 10 6.43 -32.91 -32.06
C GLN A 10 7.46 -32.82 -30.94
N LEU A 11 7.13 -33.40 -29.79
CA LEU A 11 8.04 -33.43 -28.66
C LEU A 11 9.15 -34.41 -28.99
N THR A 12 10.40 -33.95 -29.03
CA THR A 12 11.53 -34.85 -29.26
C THR A 12 11.77 -35.72 -28.02
N PRO A 13 12.36 -36.93 -28.15
CA PRO A 13 12.72 -37.77 -27.02
C PRO A 13 13.50 -37.06 -25.90
N PRO A 14 14.54 -36.24 -26.16
CA PRO A 14 15.25 -35.52 -25.10
C PRO A 14 14.38 -34.46 -24.41
N ASP A 15 13.49 -33.78 -25.15
CA ASP A 15 12.59 -32.78 -24.55
C ASP A 15 11.55 -33.44 -23.64
N ALA A 16 11.08 -34.65 -23.99
CA ALA A 16 10.18 -35.43 -23.18
C ALA A 16 10.83 -35.91 -21.87
N ILE A 17 12.10 -36.31 -21.91
CA ILE A 17 12.87 -36.75 -20.74
C ILE A 17 13.06 -35.60 -19.75
N LYS A 18 13.43 -34.40 -20.24
CA LYS A 18 13.62 -33.20 -19.41
C LYS A 18 12.40 -32.85 -18.57
N LEU A 19 11.20 -33.13 -19.05
CA LEU A 19 9.97 -32.87 -18.30
C LEU A 19 9.89 -33.66 -16.98
N PHE A 20 10.62 -34.78 -16.86
CA PHE A 20 10.60 -35.66 -15.70
C PHE A 20 11.89 -35.59 -14.86
N GLU A 21 12.86 -34.75 -15.22
CA GLU A 21 14.16 -34.62 -14.54
C GLU A 21 14.05 -34.34 -13.03
N PHE A 22 12.92 -33.80 -12.56
CA PHE A 22 12.63 -33.60 -11.15
C PHE A 22 12.56 -34.88 -10.30
N LEU A 23 12.49 -36.06 -10.92
CA LEU A 23 12.59 -37.37 -10.26
C LEU A 23 14.06 -37.73 -10.04
N ASP A 24 14.70 -36.94 -9.20
CA ASP A 24 16.15 -36.87 -8.95
C ASP A 24 16.71 -37.99 -8.04
N SER A 25 15.87 -38.89 -7.52
CA SER A 25 16.27 -39.74 -6.38
C SER A 25 15.74 -41.18 -6.47
N GLU A 26 16.63 -42.13 -6.73
CA GLU A 26 16.33 -43.58 -6.88
C GLU A 26 16.22 -44.35 -5.56
N THR A 27 15.73 -43.71 -4.50
CA THR A 27 15.52 -44.45 -3.23
C THR A 27 14.35 -45.43 -3.37
N PRO A 28 14.34 -46.58 -2.67
CA PRO A 28 13.20 -47.52 -2.70
C PRO A 28 11.86 -46.87 -2.33
N ALA A 29 11.88 -45.91 -1.40
CA ALA A 29 10.71 -45.13 -1.00
C ALA A 29 10.26 -44.12 -2.08
N THR A 30 11.18 -43.64 -2.91
CA THR A 30 10.83 -42.87 -4.12
C THR A 30 10.17 -43.76 -5.14
N MET A 31 10.77 -44.91 -5.47
CA MET A 31 10.23 -45.84 -6.46
C MET A 31 8.79 -46.27 -6.11
N LYS A 32 8.57 -46.69 -4.86
CA LYS A 32 7.23 -47.06 -4.37
C LYS A 32 6.21 -45.92 -4.47
N TRP A 33 6.65 -44.67 -4.28
CA TRP A 33 5.77 -43.51 -4.46
C TRP A 33 5.44 -43.29 -5.94
N ILE A 34 6.43 -43.40 -6.82
CA ILE A 34 6.27 -43.25 -8.27
C ILE A 34 5.30 -44.32 -8.77
N GLU A 35 5.52 -45.60 -8.47
CA GLU A 35 4.62 -46.71 -8.81
C GLU A 35 3.18 -46.46 -8.34
N LYS A 36 3.02 -46.02 -7.08
CA LYS A 36 1.70 -45.71 -6.52
C LYS A 36 1.05 -44.50 -7.19
N TYR A 37 1.84 -43.50 -7.59
CA TYR A 37 1.33 -42.33 -8.29
C TYR A 37 0.87 -42.71 -9.70
N LEU A 38 1.72 -43.42 -10.45
CA LEU A 38 1.45 -43.86 -11.82
C LEU A 38 0.22 -44.77 -11.89
N SER A 39 0.13 -45.77 -11.01
CA SER A 39 -1.03 -46.67 -10.94
C SER A 39 -2.35 -45.92 -10.66
N LYS A 40 -2.34 -44.92 -9.76
CA LYS A 40 -3.50 -44.05 -9.51
C LYS A 40 -3.90 -43.19 -10.72
N GLN A 41 -2.94 -42.86 -11.58
CA GLN A 41 -3.20 -42.11 -12.82
C GLN A 41 -3.48 -43.04 -14.01
N GLY A 42 -3.55 -44.37 -13.81
CA GLY A 42 -3.76 -45.35 -14.88
C GLY A 42 -2.56 -45.52 -15.82
N VAL A 43 -1.36 -45.09 -15.40
CA VAL A 43 -0.12 -45.25 -16.16
C VAL A 43 0.59 -46.50 -15.66
N PHE A 44 0.70 -47.51 -16.52
CA PHE A 44 1.37 -48.77 -16.22
C PHE A 44 2.64 -48.87 -17.05
N LEU A 45 3.79 -48.80 -16.37
CA LEU A 45 5.10 -49.09 -16.96
C LEU A 45 5.35 -50.60 -16.86
N GLN A 46 5.98 -51.20 -17.87
CA GLN A 46 6.36 -52.62 -17.80
C GLN A 46 7.34 -52.82 -16.63
N GLN A 47 7.09 -53.83 -15.80
CA GLN A 47 7.74 -54.05 -14.49
C GLN A 47 9.28 -54.14 -14.54
N GLY A 48 9.89 -54.44 -15.70
CA GLY A 48 11.35 -54.48 -15.87
C GLY A 48 12.02 -53.13 -16.18
N LEU A 49 11.26 -52.11 -16.61
CA LEU A 49 11.82 -50.80 -17.02
C LEU A 49 12.16 -49.89 -15.84
N LEU A 50 11.51 -50.11 -14.68
CA LEU A 50 11.72 -49.29 -13.48
C LEU A 50 13.05 -49.59 -12.75
N GLN A 51 13.67 -50.74 -13.03
CA GLN A 51 14.94 -51.16 -12.41
C GLN A 51 16.17 -50.96 -13.32
N SER A 52 15.99 -50.93 -14.65
CA SER A 52 17.10 -50.90 -15.61
C SER A 52 17.24 -49.60 -16.41
N GLU A 53 16.18 -48.80 -16.53
CA GLU A 53 16.20 -47.50 -17.21
C GLU A 53 15.91 -46.38 -16.22
N LEU A 54 16.59 -45.24 -16.37
CA LEU A 54 16.22 -44.00 -15.68
C LEU A 54 14.71 -43.77 -15.88
N ILE A 55 13.96 -43.64 -14.78
CA ILE A 55 12.49 -43.54 -14.79
C ILE A 55 11.98 -42.48 -15.77
N ASN A 56 12.74 -41.38 -15.90
CA ASN A 56 12.45 -40.28 -16.81
C ASN A 56 12.39 -40.73 -18.27
N SER A 57 13.34 -41.60 -18.65
CA SER A 57 13.40 -42.23 -19.97
C SER A 57 12.26 -43.21 -20.18
N ALA A 58 11.94 -44.03 -19.18
CA ALA A 58 10.81 -44.97 -19.26
C ALA A 58 9.46 -44.24 -19.42
N LEU A 59 9.26 -43.14 -18.69
CA LEU A 59 8.06 -42.30 -18.81
C LEU A 59 7.99 -41.60 -20.17
N ALA A 60 9.09 -41.00 -20.63
CA ALA A 60 9.15 -40.37 -21.94
C ALA A 60 8.82 -41.38 -23.05
N LYS A 61 9.44 -42.56 -23.04
CA LYS A 61 9.15 -43.64 -23.99
C LYS A 61 7.69 -44.08 -23.94
N HIS A 62 7.10 -44.22 -22.75
CA HIS A 62 5.70 -44.62 -22.60
C HIS A 62 4.72 -43.63 -23.24
N PHE A 63 4.92 -42.33 -23.01
CA PHE A 63 4.01 -41.32 -23.56
C PHE A 63 4.18 -41.15 -25.07
N LEU A 64 5.43 -41.21 -25.56
CA LEU A 64 5.75 -41.13 -26.97
C LEU A 64 5.24 -42.36 -27.74
N SER A 65 5.39 -43.57 -27.20
CA SER A 65 4.91 -44.81 -27.85
C SER A 65 3.39 -44.88 -27.94
N LYS A 66 2.68 -44.24 -27.02
CA LYS A 66 1.22 -44.10 -27.04
C LYS A 66 0.70 -42.95 -27.92
N ASN A 67 1.59 -42.25 -28.65
CA ASN A 67 1.24 -41.07 -29.45
C ASN A 67 0.48 -40.00 -28.63
N THR A 68 0.87 -39.82 -27.37
CA THR A 68 0.21 -38.86 -26.47
C THR A 68 0.48 -37.43 -26.96
N PRO A 69 -0.53 -36.54 -27.03
CA PRO A 69 -0.32 -35.16 -27.42
C PRO A 69 0.72 -34.44 -26.52
N PRO A 70 1.65 -33.65 -27.09
CA PRO A 70 2.67 -32.94 -26.30
C PRO A 70 2.11 -32.07 -25.17
N SER A 71 0.90 -31.50 -25.34
CA SER A 71 0.18 -30.74 -24.31
C SER A 71 -0.11 -31.59 -23.08
N ASP A 72 -0.50 -32.84 -23.29
CA ASP A 72 -0.97 -33.74 -22.25
C ASP A 72 0.21 -34.33 -21.48
N ILE A 73 1.32 -34.59 -22.19
CA ILE A 73 2.61 -34.96 -21.56
C ILE A 73 3.08 -33.83 -20.64
N LYS A 74 3.07 -32.57 -21.12
CA LYS A 74 3.44 -31.40 -20.30
C LYS A 74 2.50 -31.23 -19.10
N LEU A 75 1.20 -31.40 -19.29
CA LEU A 75 0.22 -31.31 -18.21
C LEU A 75 0.43 -32.40 -17.15
N PHE A 76 0.69 -33.63 -17.60
CA PHE A 76 0.98 -34.76 -16.73
C PHE A 76 2.25 -34.52 -15.92
N ALA A 77 3.34 -34.16 -16.58
CA ALA A 77 4.62 -33.84 -15.93
C ALA A 77 4.45 -32.72 -14.88
N LYS A 78 3.68 -31.67 -15.20
CA LYS A 78 3.36 -30.59 -14.25
C LYS A 78 2.58 -31.09 -13.04
N LYS A 79 1.55 -31.91 -13.24
CA LYS A 79 0.74 -32.50 -12.14
C LYS A 79 1.60 -33.39 -11.25
N MET A 80 2.43 -34.24 -11.85
CA MET A 80 3.34 -35.13 -11.14
C MET A 80 4.41 -34.34 -10.38
N GLY A 81 5.02 -33.33 -11.00
CA GLY A 81 5.98 -32.44 -10.36
C GLY A 81 5.39 -31.67 -9.17
N ASN A 82 4.14 -31.21 -9.27
CA ASN A 82 3.43 -30.60 -8.13
C ASN A 82 3.24 -31.59 -6.97
N ALA A 83 2.79 -32.81 -7.26
CA ALA A 83 2.62 -33.85 -6.26
C ALA A 83 3.96 -34.26 -5.62
N TRP A 84 5.03 -34.31 -6.42
CA TRP A 84 6.39 -34.59 -5.97
C TRP A 84 6.91 -33.50 -5.02
N ARG A 85 6.76 -32.22 -5.39
CA ARG A 85 7.12 -31.09 -4.52
C ARG A 85 6.35 -31.13 -3.20
N ALA A 86 5.05 -31.42 -3.24
CA ALA A 86 4.24 -31.57 -2.03
C ALA A 86 4.73 -32.71 -1.14
N LYS A 87 5.13 -33.86 -1.71
CA LYS A 87 5.75 -34.97 -0.97
C LYS A 87 7.06 -34.55 -0.30
N LYS A 88 7.98 -33.93 -1.05
CA LYS A 88 9.30 -33.48 -0.56
C LYS A 88 9.12 -32.46 0.57
N HIS A 89 8.20 -31.51 0.41
CA HIS A 89 7.86 -30.53 1.45
C HIS A 89 7.35 -31.18 2.74
N ARG A 90 6.41 -32.13 2.66
CA ARG A 90 5.90 -32.86 3.82
C ARG A 90 6.99 -33.65 4.55
N LYS A 91 7.85 -34.35 3.80
CA LYS A 91 8.98 -35.11 4.36
C LYS A 91 9.96 -34.20 5.10
N ASN A 92 10.35 -33.08 4.48
CA ASN A 92 11.33 -32.16 5.06
C ASN A 92 10.84 -31.48 6.34
N LYS A 93 9.55 -31.18 6.42
CA LYS A 93 8.95 -30.49 7.58
C LYS A 93 8.39 -31.44 8.64
N ASN A 94 8.57 -32.76 8.49
CA ASN A 94 7.95 -33.79 9.33
C ASN A 94 6.43 -33.55 9.55
N LEU A 95 5.73 -33.11 8.50
CA LEU A 95 4.32 -32.74 8.59
C LEU A 95 3.45 -33.95 8.30
N VAL A 96 2.50 -34.22 9.19
CA VAL A 96 1.40 -35.16 8.97
C VAL A 96 0.13 -34.38 8.65
N THR A 97 -0.55 -34.73 7.55
CA THR A 97 -1.82 -34.12 7.17
C THR A 97 -2.97 -35.03 7.59
N LEU A 98 -3.86 -34.55 8.46
CA LEU A 98 -5.10 -35.23 8.81
C LEU A 98 -6.26 -34.63 8.00
N SER A 99 -7.05 -35.50 7.36
CA SER A 99 -8.29 -35.10 6.71
C SER A 99 -9.44 -35.50 7.61
N ILE A 100 -10.21 -34.51 8.07
CA ILE A 100 -11.37 -34.71 8.95
C ILE A 100 -12.65 -34.26 8.24
N SER A 101 -13.74 -34.97 8.49
CA SER A 101 -15.08 -34.54 8.10
C SER A 101 -15.75 -33.94 9.32
N LEU A 102 -16.27 -32.72 9.17
CA LEU A 102 -16.98 -32.00 10.22
C LEU A 102 -18.43 -31.80 9.80
N ASN A 103 -19.32 -31.76 10.78
CA ASN A 103 -20.69 -31.29 10.56
C ASN A 103 -20.67 -29.87 9.98
N ARG A 104 -21.63 -29.58 9.11
CA ARG A 104 -21.67 -28.30 8.37
C ARG A 104 -21.66 -27.10 9.31
N ASP A 105 -22.42 -27.15 10.40
CA ASP A 105 -22.52 -26.05 11.36
C ASP A 105 -21.20 -25.79 12.08
N VAL A 106 -20.52 -26.85 12.51
CA VAL A 106 -19.19 -26.78 13.14
C VAL A 106 -18.15 -26.22 12.15
N SER A 107 -18.21 -26.65 10.89
CA SER A 107 -17.31 -26.15 9.85
C SER A 107 -17.54 -24.66 9.55
N ASN A 108 -18.79 -24.22 9.56
CA ASN A 108 -19.16 -22.81 9.40
C ASN A 108 -18.65 -21.96 10.56
N GLN A 109 -18.88 -22.41 11.81
CA GLN A 109 -18.37 -21.74 13.01
C GLN A 109 -16.85 -21.62 12.98
N LEU A 110 -16.14 -22.74 12.72
CA LEU A 110 -14.69 -22.73 12.60
C LEU A 110 -14.22 -21.75 11.51
N THR A 111 -14.89 -21.73 10.36
CA THR A 111 -14.56 -20.79 9.27
C THR A 111 -14.77 -19.35 9.68
N GLN A 112 -15.78 -19.03 10.49
CA GLN A 112 -15.99 -17.70 11.03
C GLN A 112 -14.90 -17.31 12.04
N MET A 113 -14.52 -18.23 12.93
CA MET A 113 -13.43 -18.02 13.90
C MET A 113 -12.07 -17.82 13.22
N CYS A 114 -11.87 -18.44 12.06
CA CYS A 114 -10.63 -18.36 11.29
C CYS A 114 -10.57 -17.20 10.29
N LYS A 115 -11.50 -16.22 10.33
CA LYS A 115 -11.46 -15.07 9.41
C LYS A 115 -10.14 -14.31 9.56
N GLY A 116 -9.29 -14.37 8.52
CA GLY A 116 -7.98 -13.74 8.51
C GLY A 116 -6.86 -14.54 9.18
N HIS A 117 -7.13 -15.78 9.63
CA HIS A 117 -6.17 -16.63 10.32
C HIS A 117 -6.12 -18.03 9.72
N ASN A 118 -5.00 -18.71 9.93
CA ASN A 118 -4.86 -20.11 9.53
C ASN A 118 -5.74 -21.00 10.43
N LYS A 119 -6.51 -21.90 9.83
CA LYS A 119 -7.38 -22.83 10.55
C LYS A 119 -6.61 -23.68 11.54
N THR A 120 -5.41 -24.12 11.19
CA THR A 120 -4.57 -24.93 12.07
C THR A 120 -4.21 -24.17 13.34
N ASP A 121 -3.86 -22.89 13.25
CA ASP A 121 -3.44 -22.10 14.40
C ASP A 121 -4.62 -21.91 15.36
N ILE A 122 -5.81 -21.60 14.84
CA ILE A 122 -7.03 -21.46 15.64
C ILE A 122 -7.39 -22.77 16.33
N VAL A 123 -7.33 -23.90 15.62
CA VAL A 123 -7.56 -25.23 16.21
C VAL A 123 -6.54 -25.51 17.31
N THR A 124 -5.26 -25.19 17.11
CA THR A 124 -4.23 -25.32 18.15
C THR A 124 -4.58 -24.49 19.37
N GLN A 125 -4.93 -23.21 19.20
CA GLN A 125 -5.30 -22.32 20.31
C GLN A 125 -6.54 -22.82 21.08
N LEU A 126 -7.49 -23.46 20.39
CA LEU A 126 -8.66 -24.08 21.02
C LEU A 126 -8.28 -25.33 21.82
N ILE A 127 -7.42 -26.18 21.27
CA ILE A 127 -6.94 -27.40 21.95
C ILE A 127 -6.07 -27.05 23.16
N THR A 128 -5.25 -26.01 23.07
CA THR A 128 -4.39 -25.55 24.18
C THR A 128 -5.11 -24.60 25.13
N GLU A 129 -6.44 -24.44 25.00
CA GLU A 129 -7.29 -23.58 25.84
C GLU A 129 -6.87 -22.10 25.90
N ASN A 130 -6.06 -21.65 24.94
CA ASN A 130 -5.48 -20.31 24.90
C ASN A 130 -6.23 -19.36 23.95
N TYR A 131 -7.35 -19.83 23.38
CA TYR A 131 -8.14 -19.05 22.43
C TYR A 131 -8.72 -17.75 23.01
N CYS A 132 -9.10 -17.73 24.29
CA CYS A 132 -9.59 -16.53 24.95
C CYS A 132 -8.52 -15.43 25.02
N ASN A 133 -7.27 -15.80 25.32
CA ASN A 133 -6.15 -14.86 25.36
C ASN A 133 -5.82 -14.34 23.95
N PHE A 134 -5.85 -15.22 22.94
CA PHE A 134 -5.70 -14.82 21.55
C PHE A 134 -6.76 -13.78 21.12
N LEU A 135 -8.02 -13.94 21.54
CA LEU A 135 -9.07 -12.95 21.27
C LEU A 135 -8.81 -11.61 21.98
N ALA A 136 -8.32 -11.65 23.23
CA ALA A 136 -7.98 -10.46 24.00
C ALA A 136 -6.82 -9.69 23.34
N GLU A 137 -5.75 -10.39 22.94
CA GLU A 137 -4.62 -9.81 22.20
C GLU A 137 -5.08 -9.19 20.88
N GLN A 138 -5.94 -9.87 20.13
CA GLN A 138 -6.48 -9.35 18.87
C GLN A 138 -7.31 -8.09 19.06
N LYS A 139 -8.07 -8.00 20.16
CA LYS A 139 -8.80 -6.79 20.51
C LYS A 139 -7.84 -5.66 20.88
N ALA A 140 -6.83 -5.94 21.70
CA ALA A 140 -5.82 -4.96 22.09
C ALA A 140 -5.02 -4.41 20.89
N ILE A 141 -4.67 -5.27 19.91
CA ILE A 141 -4.01 -4.84 18.68
C ILE A 141 -4.90 -3.91 17.87
N LYS A 142 -6.19 -4.25 17.73
CA LYS A 142 -7.15 -3.39 17.01
C LYS A 142 -7.35 -2.05 17.70
N GLU A 143 -7.46 -2.03 19.03
CA GLU A 143 -7.58 -0.82 19.83
C GLU A 143 -6.33 0.06 19.68
N LYS A 144 -5.13 -0.53 19.76
CA LYS A 144 -3.88 0.19 19.55
C LYS A 144 -3.79 0.82 18.15
N LEU A 145 -4.18 0.07 17.11
CA LEU A 145 -4.22 0.59 15.75
C LEU A 145 -5.27 1.69 15.54
N ALA A 146 -6.41 1.60 16.23
CA ALA A 146 -7.43 2.63 16.19
C ALA A 146 -6.96 3.92 16.88
N GLU A 147 -6.29 3.78 18.02
CA GLU A 147 -5.73 4.92 18.75
C GLU A 147 -4.59 5.59 17.96
N GLU A 148 -3.68 4.82 17.36
CA GLU A 148 -2.62 5.37 16.51
C GLU A 148 -3.19 6.16 15.32
N LYS A 149 -4.26 5.66 14.69
CA LYS A 149 -4.95 6.39 13.63
C LYS A 149 -5.58 7.68 14.13
N ARG A 150 -6.18 7.66 15.33
CA ARG A 150 -6.77 8.85 15.95
C ARG A 150 -5.70 9.91 16.24
N VAL A 151 -4.56 9.51 16.82
CA VAL A 151 -3.44 10.42 17.10
C VAL A 151 -2.95 11.07 15.82
N ARG A 152 -2.72 10.29 14.75
CA ARG A 152 -2.30 10.83 13.45
C ARG A 152 -3.31 11.83 12.86
N GLN A 153 -4.61 11.58 13.03
CA GLN A 153 -5.65 12.52 12.57
C GLN A 153 -5.58 13.83 13.35
N ILE A 154 -5.45 13.77 14.67
CA ILE A 154 -5.32 14.96 15.53
C ILE A 154 -4.06 15.77 15.17
N GLU A 155 -2.92 15.10 14.93
CA GLU A 155 -1.69 15.75 14.50
C GLU A 155 -1.84 16.43 13.14
N ALA A 156 -2.50 15.77 12.18
CA ALA A 156 -2.79 16.36 10.88
C ALA A 156 -3.71 17.59 10.97
N GLU A 157 -4.71 17.56 11.86
CA GLU A 157 -5.58 18.70 12.12
C GLU A 157 -4.83 19.85 12.81
N ARG A 158 -3.98 19.55 13.80
CA ARG A 158 -3.12 20.55 14.44
C ARG A 158 -2.18 21.23 13.43
N ALA A 159 -1.53 20.46 12.57
CA ALA A 159 -0.65 21.00 11.54
C ALA A 159 -1.41 21.90 10.54
N LYS A 160 -2.63 21.53 10.15
CA LYS A 160 -3.50 22.37 9.32
C LYS A 160 -3.88 23.67 10.02
N HIS A 161 -4.25 23.60 11.30
CA HIS A 161 -4.62 24.77 12.08
C HIS A 161 -3.42 25.73 12.27
N GLU A 162 -2.23 25.19 12.52
CA GLU A 162 -0.99 25.98 12.63
C GLU A 162 -0.64 26.68 11.31
N GLN A 163 -0.81 25.99 10.17
CA GLN A 163 -0.63 26.61 8.86
C GLN A 163 -1.64 27.74 8.61
N LEU A 164 -2.90 27.58 9.02
CA LEU A 164 -3.90 28.63 8.90
C LEU A 164 -3.51 29.83 9.76
N LEU A 165 -3.10 29.63 11.01
CA LEU A 165 -2.63 30.71 11.88
C LEU A 165 -1.45 31.46 11.26
N LYS A 166 -0.42 30.74 10.79
CA LYS A 166 0.74 31.35 10.10
C LYS A 166 0.38 32.14 8.85
N ARG A 167 -0.69 31.77 8.13
CA ARG A 167 -1.21 32.55 6.99
C ARG A 167 -2.06 33.74 7.39
N SER A 168 -2.67 33.70 8.57
CA SER A 168 -3.62 34.70 9.06
C SER A 168 -2.95 35.83 9.83
N THR A 169 -1.73 35.62 10.35
CA THR A 169 -0.97 36.67 11.04
C THR A 169 -0.23 37.53 10.03
N PRO A 170 -0.53 38.84 9.92
CA PRO A 170 0.32 39.75 9.15
C PRO A 170 1.73 39.75 9.76
N PRO A 171 2.80 39.82 8.95
CA PRO A 171 4.15 40.00 9.47
C PRO A 171 4.17 41.21 10.41
N ILE A 172 4.72 41.05 11.62
CA ILE A 172 4.86 42.13 12.61
C ILE A 172 5.57 43.37 11.99
N ALA A 173 6.42 43.15 10.98
CA ALA A 173 7.04 44.20 10.18
C ALA A 173 6.04 45.09 9.41
N GLN A 174 4.97 44.51 8.85
CA GLN A 174 3.92 45.27 8.13
C GLN A 174 3.06 46.09 9.08
N LEU A 175 2.73 45.55 10.26
CA LEU A 175 2.02 46.29 11.32
C LEU A 175 2.85 47.45 11.87
N LYS A 176 4.17 47.27 12.05
CA LYS A 176 5.06 48.36 12.46
C LYS A 176 5.17 49.45 11.41
N GLN A 177 5.30 49.10 10.12
CA GLN A 177 5.34 50.07 9.02
C GLN A 177 4.02 50.83 8.84
N GLN A 178 2.87 50.17 8.99
CA GLN A 178 1.57 50.85 8.95
C GLN A 178 1.42 51.82 10.12
N ASN A 179 1.83 51.43 11.34
CA ASN A 179 1.76 52.32 12.50
C ASN A 179 2.71 53.53 12.38
N THR A 180 3.94 53.37 11.87
CA THR A 180 4.82 54.53 11.64
C THR A 180 4.32 55.43 10.52
N SER A 181 3.73 54.86 9.46
CA SER A 181 3.11 55.65 8.39
C SER A 181 1.91 56.46 8.89
N LEU A 182 1.06 55.87 9.73
CA LEU A 182 -0.10 56.55 10.30
C LEU A 182 0.31 57.64 11.31
N LEU A 183 1.34 57.40 12.11
CA LEU A 183 1.89 58.41 13.02
C LEU A 183 2.50 59.59 12.24
N ALA A 184 3.25 59.34 11.17
CA ALA A 184 3.81 60.41 10.34
C ALA A 184 2.72 61.24 9.65
N GLN A 185 1.64 60.61 9.17
CA GLN A 185 0.49 61.32 8.61
C GLN A 185 -0.20 62.20 9.64
N ARG A 186 -0.34 61.71 10.89
CA ARG A 186 -0.91 62.48 11.98
C ARG A 186 -0.05 63.71 12.31
N ASP A 187 1.26 63.56 12.40
CA ASP A 187 2.18 64.65 12.69
C ASP A 187 2.18 65.71 11.56
N GLU A 188 2.08 65.29 10.30
CA GLU A 188 1.95 66.20 9.15
C GLU A 188 0.65 67.01 9.22
N LEU A 189 -0.44 66.37 9.65
CA LEU A 189 -1.78 66.96 9.77
C LEU A 189 -1.85 67.94 10.95
N GLU A 190 -1.31 67.56 12.13
CA GLU A 190 -1.22 68.44 13.29
C GLU A 190 -0.36 69.69 13.00
N ASN A 191 0.80 69.51 12.34
CA ASN A 191 1.65 70.63 11.93
C ASN A 191 0.98 71.54 10.89
N GLY A 192 0.23 70.95 9.96
CA GLY A 192 -0.50 71.71 8.95
C GLY A 192 -1.64 72.53 9.54
N ILE A 193 -2.41 71.93 10.45
CA ILE A 193 -3.48 72.63 11.19
C ILE A 193 -2.89 73.77 12.03
N ALA A 194 -1.79 73.55 12.75
CA ALA A 194 -1.15 74.58 13.56
C ALA A 194 -0.74 75.80 12.71
N LYS A 195 -0.13 75.57 11.54
CA LYS A 195 0.24 76.66 10.62
C LYS A 195 -0.96 77.43 10.07
N LEU A 196 -2.09 76.76 9.79
CA LEU A 196 -3.31 77.46 9.39
C LEU A 196 -3.86 78.32 10.53
N TYR A 197 -3.84 77.81 11.77
CA TYR A 197 -4.23 78.60 12.94
C TYR A 197 -3.33 79.80 13.16
N ASP A 198 -2.01 79.66 12.99
CA ASP A 198 -1.07 80.78 13.10
C ASP A 198 -1.38 81.87 12.06
N ILE A 199 -1.65 81.50 10.81
CA ILE A 199 -2.01 82.46 9.75
C ILE A 199 -3.33 83.19 10.09
N ILE A 200 -4.35 82.45 10.56
CA ILE A 200 -5.64 83.04 10.97
C ILE A 200 -5.46 83.96 12.18
N PHE A 201 -4.66 83.56 13.17
CA PHE A 201 -4.39 84.34 14.37
C PHE A 201 -3.63 85.63 14.05
N LEU A 202 -2.60 85.57 13.21
CA LEU A 202 -1.86 86.75 12.74
C LEU A 202 -2.77 87.75 12.00
N ALA A 203 -3.74 87.25 11.25
CA ALA A 203 -4.68 88.08 10.50
C ALA A 203 -5.74 88.74 11.39
N ASN A 204 -6.34 87.98 12.32
CA ASN A 204 -7.45 88.45 13.15
C ASN A 204 -7.03 89.19 14.42
N GLU A 205 -6.03 88.69 15.15
CA GLU A 205 -5.66 89.22 16.47
C GLU A 205 -4.55 90.26 16.39
N GLN A 206 -3.64 90.15 15.41
CA GLN A 206 -2.54 91.10 15.22
C GLN A 206 -2.81 92.16 14.14
N GLY A 207 -3.97 92.10 13.47
CA GLY A 207 -4.39 93.07 12.44
C GLY A 207 -3.46 93.13 11.23
N LYS A 208 -2.64 92.10 11.00
CA LYS A 208 -1.76 92.04 9.82
C LYS A 208 -2.61 91.81 8.58
N LYS A 209 -2.44 92.67 7.58
CA LYS A 209 -3.09 92.51 6.28
C LYS A 209 -2.51 91.28 5.59
N ILE A 210 -3.34 90.26 5.34
CA ILE A 210 -2.96 89.08 4.56
C ILE A 210 -2.65 89.57 3.13
N ASP A 211 -1.41 89.37 2.68
CA ASP A 211 -1.03 89.60 1.30
C ASP A 211 -1.43 88.41 0.41
N ASN A 212 -1.38 88.61 -0.91
CA ASN A 212 -1.81 87.57 -1.86
C ASN A 212 -0.94 86.31 -1.76
N ASP A 213 0.34 86.45 -1.39
CA ASP A 213 1.26 85.33 -1.27
C ASP A 213 0.94 84.45 -0.05
N MET A 214 0.62 85.07 1.09
CA MET A 214 0.19 84.39 2.31
C MET A 214 -1.19 83.75 2.16
N LEU A 215 -2.10 84.35 1.38
CA LEU A 215 -3.38 83.74 1.02
C LEU A 215 -3.18 82.49 0.15
N ILE A 216 -2.29 82.54 -0.84
CA ILE A 216 -1.94 81.40 -1.70
C ILE A 216 -1.30 80.29 -0.87
N GLU A 217 -0.40 80.62 0.06
CA GLU A 217 0.23 79.65 0.96
C GLU A 217 -0.80 78.98 1.89
N ALA A 218 -1.68 79.75 2.53
CA ALA A 218 -2.76 79.22 3.36
C ALA A 218 -3.70 78.29 2.57
N THR A 219 -4.01 78.66 1.32
CA THR A 219 -4.87 77.85 0.44
C THR A 219 -4.19 76.53 0.05
N LYS A 220 -2.90 76.58 -0.32
CA LYS A 220 -2.12 75.36 -0.59
C LYS A 220 -2.05 74.45 0.63
N LEU A 221 -1.85 75.04 1.80
CA LEU A 221 -1.74 74.30 3.05
C LEU A 221 -3.08 73.68 3.46
N TYR A 222 -4.18 74.40 3.27
CA TYR A 222 -5.53 73.88 3.47
C TYR A 222 -5.83 72.67 2.57
N TYR A 223 -5.56 72.76 1.26
CA TYR A 223 -5.78 71.64 0.35
C TYR A 223 -4.85 70.45 0.64
N ASN A 224 -3.61 70.69 1.07
CA ASN A 224 -2.68 69.63 1.44
C ASN A 224 -3.08 68.89 2.72
N VAL A 225 -3.75 69.57 3.66
CA VAL A 225 -4.15 69.02 4.97
C VAL A 225 -5.52 68.35 4.90
N PHE A 226 -6.48 68.93 4.17
CA PHE A 226 -7.88 68.52 4.22
C PHE A 226 -8.43 67.86 2.95
N ASN A 227 -7.65 67.79 1.86
CA ASN A 227 -8.11 67.26 0.56
C ASN A 227 -7.28 66.08 0.04
N LYS A 228 -6.63 65.33 0.94
CA LYS A 228 -5.94 64.06 0.67
C LYS A 228 -6.91 62.88 0.69
#